data_AF-A0A3C2B940-F1
#
_entry.id   AF-A0A3C2B940-F1
#
_cell.length_a   1.000
_cell.length_b   1.000
_cell.length_c   1.000
_cell.angle_alpha   90.00
_cell.angle_beta   90.00
_cell.angle_gamma   90.00
#
_symmetry.space_group_name_H-M   'P 1'
#
loop_
_entity.id
_entity.type
_entity.pdbx_description
1 polymer ?
#
loop_
_entity_poly.entity_id
_entity_poly.type
_entity_poly.pdbx_seq_one_letter_code
_entity_poly.pdbx_strand_id
1 'polypeptide(L)'
;MVSADAARGVVYMTEDEPDGLLYRFRPHSWGDLSAGDLEALSVSGADGTTSWVPVEGLGEPGSPPLRRSAPGATAFPGAEGIARDGDILYVSTKYDNRVSRLDLMASRLTTFWQGAPVGGPDNLAVHPATGNLFVCEDADNMEVVLVTPDGHADPFLRFVGHDNSEVTGAAFDPSGMRLIVNSQRAPTPTTIGGAASRSPYDGIGTTYMVTGPF
;
A
#
# COMPACT_ATOMS: atom_id res chain seq x y z
N MET A 1 3.78 2.53 3.24
CA MET A 1 3.79 3.31 1.97
C MET A 1 3.05 4.65 2.13
N VAL A 2 3.01 5.50 1.09
CA VAL A 2 2.36 6.82 1.14
C VAL A 2 1.45 7.09 -0.06
N SER A 3 0.36 7.84 0.16
CA SER A 3 -0.49 8.37 -0.91
C SER A 3 -0.85 9.83 -0.63
N ALA A 4 -0.63 10.71 -1.60
CA ALA A 4 -0.89 12.14 -1.47
C ALA A 4 -2.25 12.53 -2.07
N ASP A 5 -3.01 13.35 -1.35
CA ASP A 5 -4.24 13.99 -1.81
C ASP A 5 -4.10 15.51 -1.72
N ALA A 6 -3.73 16.12 -2.85
CA ALA A 6 -3.57 17.55 -2.95
C ALA A 6 -4.89 18.33 -2.83
N ALA A 7 -6.03 17.71 -3.17
CA ALA A 7 -7.33 18.36 -3.05
C ALA A 7 -7.75 18.49 -1.59
N ARG A 8 -7.40 17.51 -0.74
CA ARG A 8 -7.63 17.56 0.71
C ARG A 8 -6.47 18.18 1.49
N GLY A 9 -5.29 18.31 0.89
CA GLY A 9 -4.08 18.74 1.58
C GLY A 9 -3.60 17.70 2.59
N VAL A 10 -3.67 16.41 2.23
CA VAL A 10 -3.39 15.27 3.12
C VAL A 10 -2.36 14.33 2.50
N VAL A 11 -1.48 13.76 3.33
CA VAL A 11 -0.65 12.60 3.00
C VAL A 11 -1.08 11.42 3.85
N TYR A 12 -1.53 10.33 3.24
CA TYR A 12 -1.90 9.09 3.93
C TYR A 12 -0.70 8.16 3.99
N MET A 13 -0.51 7.44 5.11
CA MET A 13 0.61 6.52 5.30
C MET A 13 0.17 5.23 5.96
N THR A 14 0.72 4.12 5.51
CA THR A 14 0.60 2.79 6.13
C THR A 14 1.88 2.41 6.86
N GLU A 15 1.75 1.60 7.90
CA GLU A 15 2.85 1.09 8.72
C GLU A 15 2.87 -0.44 8.71
N ASP A 16 3.99 -1.01 8.24
CA ASP A 16 4.20 -2.45 8.15
C ASP A 16 4.64 -3.03 9.50
N GLU A 17 3.70 -3.08 10.43
CA GLU A 17 3.86 -3.73 11.72
C GLU A 17 2.62 -4.58 12.03
N PRO A 18 2.73 -5.68 12.79
CA PRO A 18 1.58 -6.50 13.16
C PRO A 18 0.47 -5.72 13.89
N ASP A 19 0.83 -4.66 14.60
CA ASP A 19 -0.06 -3.71 15.27
C ASP A 19 0.00 -2.30 14.64
N GLY A 20 0.42 -2.20 13.36
CA GLY A 20 0.57 -0.93 12.65
C GLY A 20 -0.73 -0.16 12.47
N LEU A 21 -0.63 1.14 12.26
CA LEU A 21 -1.79 2.02 12.06
C LEU A 21 -1.83 2.57 10.63
N LEU A 22 -3.02 3.04 10.23
CA LEU A 22 -3.21 3.87 9.05
C LEU A 22 -3.25 5.34 9.47
N TYR A 23 -2.32 6.13 8.96
CA TYR A 23 -2.16 7.54 9.33
C TYR A 23 -2.64 8.47 8.23
N ARG A 24 -2.97 9.70 8.63
CA ARG A 24 -2.98 10.87 7.76
C ARG A 24 -2.15 11.98 8.38
N PHE A 25 -1.35 12.63 7.57
CA PHE A 25 -0.60 13.83 7.91
C PHE A 25 -1.18 15.02 7.16
N ARG A 26 -1.44 16.11 7.88
CA ARG A 26 -2.00 17.36 7.37
C ARG A 26 -0.93 18.45 7.50
N PRO A 27 -0.11 18.68 6.45
CA PRO A 27 0.89 19.75 6.50
C PRO A 27 0.22 21.10 6.70
N HIS A 28 0.83 21.98 7.49
CA HIS A 28 0.33 23.35 7.69
C HIS A 28 0.35 24.16 6.38
N SER A 29 1.27 23.82 5.47
CA SER A 29 1.37 24.38 4.12
C SER A 29 1.58 23.24 3.13
N TRP A 30 0.67 23.06 2.17
CA TRP A 30 0.78 21.98 1.19
C TRP A 30 2.12 22.05 0.43
N GLY A 31 2.78 20.89 0.29
CA GLY A 31 4.11 20.77 -0.31
C GLY A 31 5.28 20.97 0.68
N ASP A 32 5.03 21.48 1.88
CA ASP A 32 6.00 21.54 2.97
C ASP A 32 5.65 20.53 4.07
N LEU A 33 6.46 19.48 4.17
CA LEU A 33 6.24 18.38 5.12
C LEU A 33 6.97 18.60 6.46
N SER A 34 7.56 19.78 6.69
CA SER A 34 8.32 20.06 7.91
C SER A 34 7.46 20.26 9.17
N ALA A 35 6.17 20.61 9.00
CA ALA A 35 5.23 20.79 10.10
C ALA A 35 3.78 20.48 9.68
N GLY A 36 3.02 19.87 10.59
CA GLY A 36 1.63 19.50 10.35
C GLY A 36 1.04 18.69 11.51
N ASP A 37 -0.24 18.35 11.38
CA ASP A 37 -0.93 17.46 12.30
C ASP A 37 -0.78 16.01 11.82
N LEU A 38 -0.47 15.08 12.74
CA LEU A 38 -0.52 13.64 12.47
C LEU A 38 -1.72 13.03 13.19
N GLU A 39 -2.49 12.23 12.48
CA GLU A 39 -3.65 11.51 13.01
C GLU A 39 -3.63 10.05 12.55
N ALA A 40 -4.23 9.17 13.33
CA ALA A 40 -4.43 7.76 12.99
C ALA A 40 -5.92 7.45 12.80
N LEU A 41 -6.22 6.51 11.91
CA LEU A 41 -7.59 6.10 11.63
C LEU A 41 -8.15 5.30 12.83
N SER A 42 -9.36 5.67 13.25
CA SER A 42 -10.19 4.92 14.17
C SER A 42 -11.41 4.39 13.42
N VAL A 43 -11.75 3.13 13.62
CA VAL A 43 -12.86 2.44 12.95
C VAL A 43 -13.81 1.87 13.99
N SER A 44 -15.08 2.25 13.89
CA SER A 44 -16.17 1.64 14.64
C SER A 44 -16.41 0.22 14.15
N GLY A 45 -16.17 -0.77 15.02
CA GLY A 45 -16.39 -2.19 14.69
C GLY A 45 -17.86 -2.56 14.41
N ALA A 46 -18.82 -1.70 14.76
CA ALA A 46 -20.24 -1.98 14.58
C ALA A 46 -20.70 -1.82 13.12
N ASP A 47 -20.15 -0.86 12.40
CA ASP A 47 -20.66 -0.43 11.08
C ASP A 47 -19.57 -0.01 10.08
N GLY A 48 -18.30 0.01 10.51
CA GLY A 48 -17.17 0.47 9.72
C GLY A 48 -17.05 1.99 9.62
N THR A 49 -17.84 2.76 10.39
CA THR A 49 -17.73 4.21 10.42
C THR A 49 -16.34 4.63 10.91
N THR A 50 -15.72 5.58 10.23
CA THR A 50 -14.36 6.01 10.53
C THR A 50 -14.27 7.42 11.07
N SER A 51 -13.33 7.63 11.98
CA SER A 51 -12.87 8.94 12.41
C SER A 51 -11.34 8.98 12.45
N TRP A 52 -10.77 10.15 12.71
CA TRP A 52 -9.34 10.34 12.83
C TRP A 52 -9.02 10.86 14.23
N VAL A 53 -8.12 10.18 14.92
CA VAL A 53 -7.68 10.54 16.27
C VAL A 53 -6.27 11.14 16.21
N PRO A 54 -5.96 12.16 17.02
CA PRO A 54 -4.63 12.77 17.02
C PRO A 54 -3.55 11.77 17.46
N VAL A 55 -2.37 11.88 16.86
CA VAL A 55 -1.15 11.24 17.36
C VAL A 55 -0.44 12.23 18.28
N GLU A 56 -0.30 11.86 19.55
CA GLU A 56 0.28 12.70 20.59
C GLU A 56 1.83 12.68 20.54
N GLY A 57 2.45 13.74 21.03
CA GLY A 57 3.92 13.82 21.18
C GLY A 57 4.71 14.07 19.89
N LEU A 58 4.06 14.50 18.81
CA LEU A 58 4.73 14.84 17.56
C LEU A 58 5.75 15.98 17.75
N GLY A 59 7.03 15.71 17.47
CA GLY A 59 8.11 16.70 17.59
C GLY A 59 8.57 16.98 19.03
N GLU A 60 8.04 16.27 20.02
CA GLU A 60 8.42 16.44 21.43
C GLU A 60 9.61 15.53 21.80
N PRO A 61 10.73 16.07 22.30
CA PRO A 61 11.86 15.27 22.73
C PRO A 61 11.49 14.32 23.89
N GLY A 62 11.80 13.04 23.74
CA GLY A 62 11.59 12.02 24.78
C GLY A 62 10.18 11.41 24.82
N SER A 63 9.29 11.79 23.90
CA SER A 63 7.98 11.16 23.77
C SER A 63 8.07 9.69 23.35
N PRO A 64 7.09 8.84 23.73
CA PRO A 64 7.03 7.46 23.25
C PRO A 64 7.03 7.38 21.72
N PRO A 65 7.42 6.23 21.13
CA PRO A 65 7.31 6.03 19.69
C PRO A 65 5.90 6.37 19.21
N LEU A 66 5.79 7.26 18.22
CA LEU A 66 4.51 7.81 17.73
C LEU A 66 3.47 6.74 17.39
N ARG A 67 3.94 5.56 16.95
CA ARG A 67 3.12 4.38 16.66
C ARG A 67 2.23 3.90 17.81
N ARG A 68 2.54 4.29 19.05
CA ARG A 68 1.77 3.94 20.26
C ARG A 68 1.08 5.14 20.91
N SER A 69 1.13 6.30 20.27
CA SER A 69 0.66 7.57 20.81
C SER A 69 -0.67 8.03 20.20
N ALA A 70 -1.50 7.09 19.73
CA ALA A 70 -2.79 7.38 19.12
C ALA A 70 -3.93 6.63 19.82
N PRO A 71 -4.36 7.07 21.02
CA PRO A 71 -5.42 6.40 21.76
C PRO A 71 -6.71 6.31 20.95
N GLY A 72 -7.26 5.09 20.84
CA GLY A 72 -8.49 4.82 20.09
C GLY A 72 -8.30 4.56 18.58
N ALA A 73 -7.07 4.57 18.07
CA ALA A 73 -6.77 4.14 16.70
C ALA A 73 -7.01 2.64 16.51
N THR A 74 -7.32 2.24 15.28
CA THR A 74 -7.53 0.84 14.91
C THR A 74 -6.27 0.26 14.27
N ALA A 75 -5.88 -0.93 14.71
CA ALA A 75 -4.74 -1.65 14.14
C ALA A 75 -5.07 -2.25 12.76
N PHE A 76 -4.12 -2.15 11.85
CA PHE A 76 -4.12 -2.73 10.50
C PHE A 76 -2.92 -3.69 10.40
N PRO A 77 -3.13 -5.00 10.44
CA PRO A 77 -2.04 -5.95 10.68
C PRO A 77 -1.16 -6.13 9.45
N GLY A 78 0.06 -5.60 9.50
CA GLY A 78 1.01 -5.62 8.38
C GLY A 78 0.50 -4.79 7.21
N ALA A 79 0.20 -3.51 7.46
CA ALA A 79 -0.33 -2.62 6.43
C ALA A 79 0.80 -2.11 5.52
N GLU A 80 0.71 -2.39 4.23
CA GLU A 80 1.77 -2.05 3.29
C GLU A 80 1.26 -1.19 2.13
N GLY A 81 0.46 -1.80 1.26
CA GLY A 81 -0.23 -1.21 0.13
C GLY A 81 -1.08 0.00 0.48
N ILE A 82 -0.90 1.10 -0.24
CA ILE A 82 -1.89 2.18 -0.27
C ILE A 82 -2.00 2.75 -1.69
N ALA A 83 -3.21 2.78 -2.22
CA ALA A 83 -3.51 3.38 -3.52
C ALA A 83 -4.78 4.23 -3.43
N ARG A 84 -4.85 5.31 -4.20
CA ARG A 84 -6.02 6.21 -4.21
C ARG A 84 -6.69 6.23 -5.57
N ASP A 85 -8.02 6.14 -5.55
CA ASP A 85 -8.88 6.40 -6.70
C ASP A 85 -9.95 7.41 -6.31
N GLY A 86 -9.78 8.67 -6.73
CA GLY A 86 -10.66 9.76 -6.31
C GLY A 86 -10.75 9.87 -4.78
N ASP A 87 -11.93 9.62 -4.24
CA ASP A 87 -12.23 9.70 -2.80
C ASP A 87 -12.04 8.37 -2.06
N ILE A 88 -11.51 7.36 -2.76
CA ILE A 88 -11.32 6.02 -2.23
C ILE A 88 -9.84 5.77 -1.98
N LEU A 89 -9.51 5.31 -0.77
CA LEU A 89 -8.22 4.72 -0.46
C LEU A 89 -8.36 3.20 -0.35
N TYR A 90 -7.54 2.50 -1.11
CA TYR A 90 -7.33 1.07 -0.95
C TYR A 90 -6.12 0.85 -0.06
N VAL A 91 -6.23 -0.03 0.92
CA VAL A 91 -5.15 -0.38 1.84
C VAL A 91 -5.05 -1.89 1.93
N SER A 92 -3.86 -2.45 1.73
CA SER A 92 -3.62 -3.87 1.94
C SER A 92 -3.13 -4.15 3.36
N THR A 93 -3.47 -5.32 3.87
CA THR A 93 -2.93 -5.87 5.12
C THR A 93 -2.52 -7.33 4.88
N LYS A 94 -1.22 -7.62 5.03
CA LYS A 94 -0.68 -8.93 4.64
C LYS A 94 -1.06 -10.05 5.59
N TYR A 95 -1.14 -9.78 6.89
CA TYR A 95 -1.36 -10.85 7.88
C TYR A 95 -2.80 -11.37 7.94
N ASP A 96 -3.77 -10.66 7.34
CA ASP A 96 -5.16 -11.09 7.22
C ASP A 96 -5.65 -11.20 5.75
N ASN A 97 -4.72 -11.15 4.79
CA ASN A 97 -4.93 -11.29 3.35
C ASN A 97 -6.07 -10.40 2.83
N ARG A 98 -6.07 -9.13 3.23
CA ARG A 98 -7.19 -8.23 2.97
C ARG A 98 -6.77 -6.99 2.20
N VAL A 99 -7.67 -6.53 1.33
CA VAL A 99 -7.69 -5.18 0.80
C VAL A 99 -8.93 -4.48 1.35
N SER A 100 -8.72 -3.38 2.08
CA SER A 100 -9.78 -2.53 2.60
C SER A 100 -10.02 -1.34 1.67
N ARG A 101 -11.28 -0.92 1.53
CA ARG A 101 -11.72 0.29 0.85
C ARG A 101 -12.17 1.31 1.89
N LEU A 102 -11.45 2.41 2.01
CA LEU A 102 -11.82 3.56 2.81
C LEU A 102 -12.45 4.63 1.92
N ASP A 103 -13.74 4.87 2.12
CA ASP A 103 -14.47 5.96 1.50
C ASP A 103 -14.27 7.24 2.30
N LEU A 104 -13.47 8.17 1.78
CA LEU A 104 -13.10 9.40 2.47
C LEU A 104 -14.27 10.37 2.61
N MET A 105 -15.25 10.32 1.70
CA MET A 105 -16.43 11.19 1.75
C MET A 105 -17.50 10.62 2.67
N ALA A 106 -17.77 9.32 2.56
CA ALA A 106 -18.73 8.65 3.43
C ALA A 106 -18.18 8.35 4.84
N SER A 107 -16.87 8.56 5.06
CA SER A 107 -16.18 8.22 6.31
C SER A 107 -16.45 6.77 6.73
N ARG A 108 -16.20 5.84 5.80
CA ARG A 108 -16.53 4.43 5.99
C ARG A 108 -15.47 3.50 5.44
N LEU A 109 -15.06 2.53 6.26
CA LEU A 109 -14.20 1.43 5.88
C LEU A 109 -15.04 0.19 5.59
N THR A 110 -14.77 -0.45 4.45
CA THR A 110 -15.37 -1.73 4.06
C THR A 110 -14.28 -2.66 3.53
N THR A 111 -14.46 -3.97 3.68
CA THR A 111 -13.62 -4.94 2.96
C THR A 111 -13.90 -4.84 1.46
N PHE A 112 -12.86 -4.63 0.66
CA PHE A 112 -12.94 -4.68 -0.80
C PHE A 112 -12.73 -6.10 -1.31
N TRP A 113 -11.69 -6.76 -0.79
CA TRP A 113 -11.38 -8.15 -1.08
C TRP A 113 -10.73 -8.80 0.14
N GLN A 114 -10.96 -10.10 0.34
CA GLN A 114 -10.26 -10.86 1.36
C GLN A 114 -10.08 -12.33 0.97
N GLY A 115 -8.86 -12.83 1.12
CA GLY A 115 -8.49 -14.21 0.82
C GLY A 115 -8.20 -14.47 -0.66
N ALA A 116 -8.11 -15.74 -1.02
CA ALA A 116 -7.71 -16.19 -2.35
C ALA A 116 -8.56 -15.56 -3.47
N PRO A 117 -7.97 -15.21 -4.63
CA PRO A 117 -6.58 -15.49 -5.01
C PRO A 117 -5.54 -14.54 -4.40
N VAL A 118 -5.93 -13.51 -3.64
CA VAL A 118 -4.98 -12.60 -2.99
C VAL A 118 -4.37 -13.23 -1.73
N GLY A 119 -3.06 -13.46 -1.75
CA GLY A 119 -2.26 -13.88 -0.59
C GLY A 119 -1.15 -12.88 -0.24
N GLY A 120 -0.94 -12.58 1.03
CA GLY A 120 0.11 -11.68 1.52
C GLY A 120 0.18 -10.34 0.78
N PRO A 121 -0.92 -9.60 0.58
CA PRO A 121 -0.89 -8.43 -0.29
C PRO A 121 0.01 -7.31 0.24
N ASP A 122 0.92 -6.85 -0.60
CA ASP A 122 1.77 -5.68 -0.37
C ASP A 122 1.35 -4.53 -1.30
N ASN A 123 2.06 -4.28 -2.40
CA ASN A 123 1.88 -3.07 -3.17
C ASN A 123 0.54 -3.05 -3.94
N LEU A 124 -0.03 -1.85 -4.10
CA LEU A 124 -1.30 -1.64 -4.80
C LEU A 124 -1.13 -0.62 -5.92
N ALA A 125 -1.73 -0.89 -7.07
CA ALA A 125 -1.83 0.06 -8.18
C ALA A 125 -3.25 0.09 -8.75
N VAL A 126 -3.84 1.28 -8.88
CA VAL A 126 -5.14 1.44 -9.54
C VAL A 126 -4.92 1.80 -11.00
N HIS A 127 -5.59 1.11 -11.91
CA HIS A 127 -5.64 1.49 -13.32
C HIS A 127 -6.56 2.71 -13.51
N PRO A 128 -6.06 3.83 -14.06
CA PRO A 128 -6.74 5.12 -13.99
C PRO A 128 -8.05 5.20 -14.78
N ALA A 129 -8.24 4.36 -15.81
CA ALA A 129 -9.43 4.42 -16.67
C ALA A 129 -10.52 3.43 -16.26
N THR A 130 -10.15 2.31 -15.64
CA THR A 130 -11.11 1.22 -15.32
C THR A 130 -11.43 1.12 -13.84
N GLY A 131 -10.58 1.69 -12.96
CA GLY A 131 -10.69 1.50 -11.51
C GLY A 131 -10.25 0.10 -11.05
N ASN A 132 -9.75 -0.73 -11.96
CA ASN A 132 -9.20 -2.04 -11.64
C ASN A 132 -8.01 -1.89 -10.70
N LEU A 133 -8.00 -2.68 -9.63
CA LEU A 133 -6.93 -2.70 -8.65
C LEU A 133 -5.98 -3.87 -8.94
N PHE A 134 -4.70 -3.57 -9.05
CA PHE A 134 -3.63 -4.55 -9.21
C PHE A 134 -2.96 -4.70 -7.84
N VAL A 135 -3.07 -5.90 -7.27
CA VAL A 135 -2.60 -6.25 -5.93
C VAL A 135 -1.34 -7.10 -6.09
N CYS A 136 -0.20 -6.59 -5.65
CA CYS A 136 1.06 -7.31 -5.64
C CYS A 136 1.14 -8.19 -4.39
N GLU A 137 1.58 -9.42 -4.56
CA GLU A 137 1.82 -10.32 -3.44
C GLU A 137 3.24 -10.16 -2.86
N ASP A 138 3.31 -10.10 -1.53
CA ASP A 138 4.50 -10.32 -0.71
C ASP A 138 4.47 -11.77 -0.21
N ALA A 139 5.42 -12.56 -0.71
CA ALA A 139 5.59 -13.98 -0.41
C ALA A 139 4.35 -14.86 -0.71
N ASP A 140 4.23 -15.31 -1.96
CA ASP A 140 3.49 -16.51 -2.37
C ASP A 140 4.05 -17.00 -3.73
N ASN A 141 3.23 -17.03 -4.78
CA ASN A 141 3.59 -17.58 -6.07
C ASN A 141 4.12 -16.49 -7.05
N MET A 142 4.38 -15.29 -6.53
CA MET A 142 4.91 -14.11 -7.22
C MET A 142 3.93 -13.49 -8.23
N GLU A 143 2.67 -13.35 -7.81
CA GLU A 143 1.61 -12.81 -8.64
C GLU A 143 1.35 -11.31 -8.45
N VAL A 144 0.84 -10.71 -9.51
CA VAL A 144 -0.03 -9.54 -9.45
C VAL A 144 -1.44 -10.06 -9.71
N VAL A 145 -2.33 -9.85 -8.75
CA VAL A 145 -3.75 -10.20 -8.86
C VAL A 145 -4.52 -8.96 -9.31
N LEU A 146 -5.29 -9.09 -10.38
CA LEU A 146 -6.26 -8.07 -10.80
C LEU A 146 -7.55 -8.27 -10.00
N VAL A 147 -8.01 -7.22 -9.32
CA VAL A 147 -9.31 -7.16 -8.64
C VAL A 147 -10.14 -6.05 -9.27
N THR A 148 -11.30 -6.40 -9.80
CA THR A 148 -12.20 -5.47 -10.49
C THR A 148 -13.19 -4.81 -9.53
N PRO A 149 -13.70 -3.59 -9.82
CA PRO A 149 -14.69 -2.92 -8.98
C PRO A 149 -16.01 -3.68 -8.78
N ASP A 150 -16.37 -4.57 -9.72
CA ASP A 150 -17.56 -5.42 -9.67
C ASP A 150 -17.34 -6.75 -8.91
N GLY A 151 -16.16 -6.95 -8.31
CA GLY A 151 -15.92 -8.03 -7.35
C GLY A 151 -15.41 -9.33 -7.98
N HIS A 152 -14.66 -9.24 -9.08
CA HIS A 152 -13.89 -10.36 -9.63
C HIS A 152 -12.41 -10.22 -9.28
N ALA A 153 -11.73 -11.35 -9.09
CA ALA A 153 -10.30 -11.37 -8.86
C ALA A 153 -9.66 -12.55 -9.60
N ASP A 154 -8.62 -12.25 -10.39
CA ASP A 154 -7.90 -13.24 -11.19
C ASP A 154 -6.39 -12.91 -11.22
N PRO A 155 -5.51 -13.92 -11.25
CA PRO A 155 -4.11 -13.69 -11.56
C PRO A 155 -3.92 -12.95 -12.89
N PHE A 156 -3.22 -11.83 -12.85
CA PHE A 156 -2.92 -11.02 -14.03
C PHE A 156 -1.52 -11.32 -14.59
N LEU A 157 -0.54 -11.41 -13.70
CA LEU A 157 0.87 -11.61 -14.06
C LEU A 157 1.54 -12.48 -13.00
N ARG A 158 2.44 -13.37 -13.40
CA ARG A 158 3.31 -14.13 -12.49
C ARG A 158 4.77 -14.06 -12.92
N PHE A 159 5.68 -13.83 -11.97
CA PHE A 159 7.12 -13.95 -12.22
C PHE A 159 7.60 -15.40 -12.04
N VAL A 160 7.71 -16.14 -13.15
CA VAL A 160 8.13 -17.56 -13.13
C VAL A 160 9.61 -17.70 -12.79
N GLY A 161 9.93 -18.49 -11.77
CA GLY A 161 11.31 -18.75 -11.32
C GLY A 161 11.89 -17.67 -10.41
N HIS A 162 11.04 -16.82 -9.84
CA HIS A 162 11.40 -15.72 -8.94
C HIS A 162 11.00 -16.02 -7.48
N ASP A 163 10.89 -17.29 -7.10
CA ASP A 163 10.24 -17.76 -5.87
C ASP A 163 10.79 -17.18 -4.55
N ASN A 164 12.02 -16.63 -4.55
CA ASN A 164 12.65 -15.97 -3.39
C ASN A 164 12.54 -14.43 -3.42
N SER A 165 11.80 -13.88 -4.37
CA SER A 165 11.58 -12.44 -4.54
C SER A 165 10.28 -12.00 -3.89
N GLU A 166 9.94 -10.74 -4.12
CA GLU A 166 8.69 -10.06 -3.77
C GLU A 166 8.29 -9.18 -4.96
N VAL A 167 6.99 -9.08 -5.22
CA VAL A 167 6.46 -8.20 -6.26
C VAL A 167 6.31 -6.80 -5.68
N THR A 168 6.97 -5.81 -6.29
CA THR A 168 7.04 -4.46 -5.69
C THR A 168 6.99 -3.36 -6.75
N GLY A 169 6.65 -2.15 -6.31
CA GLY A 169 6.64 -0.90 -7.06
C GLY A 169 5.76 -0.90 -8.31
N ALA A 170 4.61 -1.58 -8.26
CA ALA A 170 3.63 -1.53 -9.34
C ALA A 170 3.08 -0.09 -9.50
N ALA A 171 3.14 0.45 -10.71
CA ALA A 171 2.61 1.76 -11.03
C ALA A 171 2.22 1.87 -12.51
N PHE A 172 1.07 2.50 -12.78
CA PHE A 172 0.69 2.87 -14.13
C PHE A 172 1.35 4.19 -14.54
N ASP A 173 1.75 4.28 -15.81
CA ASP A 173 2.08 5.57 -16.40
C ASP A 173 0.81 6.45 -16.52
N PRO A 174 0.96 7.78 -16.71
CA PRO A 174 -0.19 8.67 -16.77
C PRO A 174 -1.22 8.35 -17.86
N SER A 175 -0.82 7.64 -18.92
CA SER A 175 -1.77 7.20 -19.96
C SER A 175 -2.56 5.94 -19.59
N GLY A 176 -2.15 5.20 -18.55
CA GLY A 176 -2.68 3.88 -18.21
C GLY A 176 -2.27 2.77 -19.18
N MET A 177 -1.47 3.07 -20.21
CA MET A 177 -1.09 2.09 -21.24
C MET A 177 0.12 1.24 -20.87
N ARG A 178 0.81 1.58 -19.77
CA ARG A 178 1.99 0.87 -19.29
C ARG A 178 1.91 0.65 -17.79
N LEU A 179 2.07 -0.60 -17.38
CA LEU A 179 2.30 -0.98 -15.99
C LEU A 179 3.81 -1.21 -15.81
N ILE A 180 4.44 -0.43 -14.94
CA ILE A 180 5.79 -0.69 -14.46
C ILE A 180 5.64 -1.53 -13.19
N VAL A 181 6.36 -2.65 -13.10
CA VAL A 181 6.32 -3.56 -11.94
C VAL A 181 7.69 -4.21 -11.76
N ASN A 182 8.07 -4.51 -10.52
CA ASN A 182 9.39 -5.01 -10.18
C ASN A 182 9.32 -6.36 -9.47
N SER A 183 10.37 -7.15 -9.65
CA SER A 183 10.73 -8.25 -8.77
C SER A 183 11.92 -7.79 -7.94
N GLN A 184 11.71 -7.55 -6.64
CA GLN A 184 12.69 -6.90 -5.75
C GLN A 184 14.02 -7.64 -5.66
N ARG A 185 13.97 -8.98 -5.63
CA ARG A 185 15.12 -9.88 -5.50
C ARG A 185 15.16 -10.87 -6.66
N ALA A 186 14.88 -10.38 -7.87
CA ALA A 186 14.91 -11.17 -9.10
C ALA A 186 16.20 -12.02 -9.18
N PRO A 187 16.18 -13.22 -9.81
CA PRO A 187 17.32 -14.15 -9.89
C PRO A 187 18.40 -13.62 -10.85
N THR A 188 19.02 -12.51 -10.47
CA THR A 188 20.14 -11.87 -11.15
C THR A 188 21.42 -12.15 -10.36
N PRO A 189 22.61 -11.87 -10.92
CA PRO A 189 23.82 -11.75 -10.11
C PRO A 189 23.60 -10.80 -8.92
N THR A 190 24.26 -11.09 -7.80
CA THR A 190 24.23 -10.28 -6.58
C THR A 190 24.95 -8.94 -6.73
N THR A 191 25.64 -8.73 -7.85
CA THR A 191 26.29 -7.47 -8.23
C THR A 191 26.13 -7.18 -9.71
N ILE A 192 25.73 -5.96 -10.07
CA ILE A 192 25.70 -5.44 -11.45
C ILE A 192 26.15 -3.99 -11.45
N GLY A 193 27.14 -3.63 -12.27
CA GLY A 193 27.54 -2.23 -12.48
C GLY A 193 27.96 -1.46 -11.21
N GLY A 194 28.42 -2.17 -10.16
CA GLY A 194 28.79 -1.58 -8.86
C GLY A 194 27.65 -1.50 -7.84
N ALA A 195 26.40 -1.81 -8.22
CA ALA A 195 25.33 -2.07 -7.28
C ALA A 195 25.47 -3.49 -6.72
N ALA A 196 25.29 -3.65 -5.40
CA ALA A 196 25.35 -4.93 -4.71
C ALA A 196 24.05 -5.18 -3.95
N SER A 197 23.58 -6.42 -3.96
CA SER A 197 22.49 -6.86 -3.10
C SER A 197 22.89 -6.73 -1.62
N ARG A 198 21.90 -6.49 -0.77
CA ARG A 198 22.09 -6.47 0.70
C ARG A 198 22.27 -7.88 1.28
N SER A 199 21.95 -8.91 0.51
CA SER A 199 22.07 -10.32 0.86
C SER A 199 22.94 -11.03 -0.19
N PRO A 200 23.86 -11.93 0.21
CA PRO A 200 24.64 -12.72 -0.74
C PRO A 200 23.80 -13.76 -1.50
N TYR A 201 22.52 -13.94 -1.13
CA TYR A 201 21.61 -14.92 -1.72
C TYR A 201 20.58 -14.28 -2.67
N ASP A 202 20.38 -12.97 -2.56
CA ASP A 202 19.34 -12.26 -3.30
C ASP A 202 19.95 -11.56 -4.51
N GLY A 203 19.31 -11.64 -5.68
CA GLY A 203 19.69 -10.77 -6.79
C GLY A 203 19.32 -9.31 -6.52
N ILE A 204 19.74 -8.42 -7.40
CA ILE A 204 19.61 -6.96 -7.22
C ILE A 204 18.26 -6.39 -7.69
N GLY A 205 17.37 -7.26 -8.17
CA GLY A 205 16.05 -6.90 -8.66
C GLY A 205 15.99 -6.63 -10.16
N THR A 206 14.78 -6.74 -10.71
CA THR A 206 14.49 -6.46 -12.13
C THR A 206 13.19 -5.68 -12.25
N THR A 207 13.21 -4.62 -13.06
CA THR A 207 12.02 -3.83 -13.44
C THR A 207 11.50 -4.28 -14.80
N TYR A 208 10.19 -4.43 -14.90
CA TYR A 208 9.46 -4.78 -16.11
C TYR A 208 8.47 -3.68 -16.48
N MET A 209 8.19 -3.57 -17.77
CA MET A 209 7.14 -2.71 -18.30
C MET A 209 6.21 -3.56 -19.16
N VAL A 210 4.98 -3.73 -18.68
CA VAL A 210 3.91 -4.41 -19.42
C VAL A 210 3.19 -3.35 -20.25
N THR A 211 2.88 -3.65 -21.51
CA THR A 211 2.09 -2.76 -22.38
C THR A 211 0.70 -3.36 -22.55
N GLY A 212 -0.33 -2.52 -22.40
CA GLY A 212 -1.72 -2.93 -22.43
C GLY A 212 -2.25 -3.39 -23.81
N PRO A 213 -3.57 -3.62 -23.92
CA PRO A 213 -4.62 -3.23 -22.96
C PRO A 213 -4.60 -4.01 -21.63
N PHE A 214 -5.19 -3.40 -20.60
CA PHE A 214 -5.34 -3.93 -19.24
C PHE A 214 -6.81 -4.00 -18.84
#